data_AF-A0A158QFI8-F1
#
_entry.id   AF-A0A158QFI8-F1
#
_cell.length_a   1.000
_cell.length_b   1.000
_cell.length_c   1.000
_cell.angle_alpha   90.00
_cell.angle_beta   90.00
_cell.angle_gamma   90.00
#
_symmetry.space_group_name_H-M   'P 1'
#
loop_
_entity.id
_entity.type
_entity.pdbx_description
1 polymer ?
#
loop_
_entity_poly.entity_id
_entity_poly.type
_entity_poly.pdbx_seq_one_letter_code
_entity_poly.pdbx_strand_id
1 'polypeptide(L)'
;MGQLISTTPVGNLALILPQRYQAQLAALLPSSWHSNSVIEDQSKVHFDLHDLPPELALTILSYLNPTDLYLASGVWWDLASSEILWRGLCRTYWPFCSAYENWREKPDFSFRILFLRLDEARLTFNSDAFEGMRYLHENKILNDDVQHIALYLHVTPGLNPDQKRRYLEANLEVLDALMNMKNFCGKFLPNALRDLCAELLSPMDMSQNFIPHLLERFSVQFVRCNGILGFRPDVVYVLCISLLMLSKDFASPQIKNKMSKREFIRNTRQAVPSADIDLLGKLYDNVYVEGDIGTWVTVKSSTSESPLIQRRVADVRPTPRPYRIIAS
;
A
#
# COMPACT_ATOMS: atom_id res chain seq x y z
N MET A 1 -5.63 -3.52 40.30
CA MET A 1 -4.93 -2.27 39.93
C MET A 1 -4.82 -2.27 38.41
N GLY A 2 -5.42 -1.37 37.63
CA GLY A 2 -6.05 -0.10 37.94
C GLY A 2 -7.29 0.18 37.08
N GLN A 3 -8.15 1.01 37.66
CA GLN A 3 -9.20 1.79 36.99
C GLN A 3 -8.58 2.87 36.07
N LEU A 4 -9.46 3.51 35.28
CA LEU A 4 -9.27 4.63 34.33
C LEU A 4 -9.13 4.09 32.89
N ILE A 5 -10.07 4.29 31.97
CA ILE A 5 -10.70 5.57 31.60
C ILE A 5 -12.20 5.37 31.34
N SER A 6 -12.99 6.07 32.15
CA SER A 6 -14.40 6.40 31.91
C SER A 6 -14.47 7.70 31.11
N THR A 7 -15.62 7.91 30.46
CA THR A 7 -16.17 9.18 29.95
C THR A 7 -15.94 9.50 28.47
N THR A 8 -16.79 8.91 27.63
CA THR A 8 -17.62 9.76 26.75
C THR A 8 -19.09 9.53 27.14
N PRO A 9 -19.85 10.59 27.48
CA PRO A 9 -21.27 10.43 27.83
C PRO A 9 -22.06 10.03 26.58
N VAL A 10 -22.84 8.97 26.72
CA VAL A 10 -23.61 8.23 25.71
C VAL A 10 -24.66 9.11 24.98
N GLY A 11 -24.90 10.34 25.43
CA GLY A 11 -25.77 11.31 24.74
C GLY A 11 -25.28 11.75 23.36
N ASN A 12 -23.99 11.54 23.04
CA ASN A 12 -23.42 12.03 21.78
C ASN A 12 -23.46 11.04 20.60
N LEU A 13 -23.80 9.75 20.82
CA LEU A 13 -23.93 8.80 19.70
C LEU A 13 -25.15 9.10 18.82
N ALA A 14 -26.21 9.70 19.39
CA ALA A 14 -27.36 10.19 18.63
C ALA A 14 -26.99 11.36 17.70
N LEU A 15 -25.94 12.12 18.00
CA LEU A 15 -25.50 13.28 17.21
C LEU A 15 -24.61 12.92 16.01
N ILE A 16 -24.16 11.67 15.91
CA ILE A 16 -23.29 11.20 14.83
C ILE A 16 -24.12 10.70 13.62
N LEU A 17 -25.42 10.45 13.81
CA LEU A 17 -26.32 9.98 12.76
C LEU A 17 -27.08 11.14 12.09
N PRO A 18 -27.33 11.09 10.76
CA PRO A 18 -28.13 12.10 10.07
C PRO A 18 -29.54 12.25 10.66
N GLN A 19 -30.01 13.50 10.83
CA GLN A 19 -31.30 13.84 11.48
C GLN A 19 -32.51 13.00 11.02
N ARG A 20 -32.54 12.58 9.75
CA ARG A 20 -33.63 11.78 9.17
C ARG A 20 -33.81 10.40 9.82
N TYR A 21 -32.76 9.83 10.43
CA TYR A 21 -32.83 8.52 11.11
C TYR A 21 -33.11 8.64 12.61
N GLN A 22 -32.94 9.83 13.20
CA GLN A 22 -33.17 10.05 14.63
C GLN A 22 -34.64 9.88 15.02
N ALA A 23 -35.57 10.35 14.19
CA ALA A 23 -37.00 10.24 14.44
C ALA A 23 -37.53 8.79 14.36
N GLN A 24 -36.97 7.97 13.46
CA GLN A 24 -37.36 6.58 13.29
C GLN A 24 -36.79 5.68 14.41
N LEU A 25 -35.58 5.98 14.89
CA LEU A 25 -34.96 5.30 16.02
C LEU A 25 -35.70 5.61 17.34
N ALA A 26 -36.13 6.86 17.55
CA ALA A 26 -36.90 7.24 18.74
C ALA A 26 -38.22 6.46 18.88
N ALA A 27 -38.85 6.09 17.76
CA ALA A 27 -40.08 5.31 17.74
C ALA A 27 -39.88 3.80 17.99
N LEU A 28 -38.64 3.30 17.87
CA LEU A 28 -38.27 1.90 18.09
C LEU A 28 -37.74 1.64 19.50
N LEU A 29 -37.53 2.70 20.31
CA LEU A 29 -37.05 2.57 21.68
C LEU A 29 -38.22 2.28 22.63
N PRO A 30 -38.05 1.38 23.62
CA PRO A 30 -39.10 1.06 24.59
C PRO A 30 -39.56 2.30 25.37
N SER A 31 -40.86 2.37 25.70
CA SER A 31 -41.47 3.47 26.45
C SER A 31 -40.85 3.74 27.84
N SER A 32 -40.05 2.81 28.38
CA SER A 32 -39.26 2.99 29.61
C SER A 32 -38.16 4.05 29.48
N TRP A 33 -37.83 4.49 28.27
CA TRP A 33 -36.80 5.50 28.00
C TRP A 33 -37.38 6.93 27.89
N HIS A 34 -38.69 7.09 28.12
CA HIS A 34 -39.39 8.39 28.04
C HIS A 34 -39.74 9.01 29.40
N SER A 35 -39.29 8.43 30.51
CA SER A 35 -39.70 8.90 31.84
C SER A 35 -38.75 9.97 32.40
N ASN A 36 -39.22 11.22 32.38
CA ASN A 36 -38.70 12.30 33.23
C ASN A 36 -39.25 12.15 34.65
N SER A 37 -38.46 11.63 35.59
CA SER A 37 -38.61 11.93 37.02
C SER A 37 -37.31 11.72 37.79
N VAL A 38 -36.97 12.76 38.55
CA VAL A 38 -35.77 13.02 39.34
C VAL A 38 -35.75 12.18 40.63
N ILE A 39 -34.59 11.62 41.04
CA ILE A 39 -34.35 11.17 42.43
C ILE A 39 -33.68 9.79 42.68
N GLU A 40 -32.35 9.65 42.64
CA GLU A 40 -31.55 8.57 43.31
C GLU A 40 -31.87 7.07 43.07
N ASP A 41 -31.29 6.52 42.00
CA ASP A 41 -30.35 5.38 42.07
C ASP A 41 -29.67 5.31 40.69
N GLN A 42 -28.38 5.64 40.59
CA GLN A 42 -27.65 5.47 39.33
C GLN A 42 -27.37 3.98 39.12
N SER A 43 -28.43 3.21 38.89
CA SER A 43 -28.34 2.02 38.07
C SER A 43 -27.77 2.49 36.72
N LYS A 44 -26.45 2.38 36.56
CA LYS A 44 -25.79 2.58 35.27
C LYS A 44 -26.56 1.68 34.32
N VAL A 45 -27.37 2.28 33.45
CA VAL A 45 -28.04 1.58 32.38
C VAL A 45 -26.92 0.96 31.55
N HIS A 46 -26.65 -0.33 31.81
CA HIS A 46 -25.60 -1.06 31.16
C HIS A 46 -26.18 -1.46 29.81
N PHE A 47 -25.72 -0.78 28.76
CA PHE A 47 -26.10 -1.12 27.41
C PHE A 47 -25.37 -2.40 27.00
N ASP A 48 -26.10 -3.49 26.78
CA ASP A 48 -25.57 -4.73 26.23
C ASP A 48 -26.04 -4.91 24.78
N LEU A 49 -25.12 -5.28 23.89
CA LEU A 49 -25.45 -5.58 22.50
C LEU A 49 -26.36 -6.81 22.38
N HIS A 50 -26.36 -7.71 23.36
CA HIS A 50 -27.27 -8.85 23.39
C HIS A 50 -28.74 -8.45 23.56
N ASP A 51 -29.02 -7.24 24.06
CA ASP A 51 -30.38 -6.72 24.21
C ASP A 51 -30.97 -6.18 22.90
N LEU A 52 -30.13 -6.04 21.86
CA LEU A 52 -30.55 -5.58 20.54
C LEU A 52 -30.90 -6.75 19.62
N PRO A 53 -31.74 -6.50 18.60
CA PRO A 53 -31.82 -7.38 17.43
C PRO A 53 -30.41 -7.67 16.86
N PRO A 54 -30.11 -8.93 16.54
CA PRO A 54 -28.76 -9.33 16.13
C PRO A 54 -28.26 -8.57 14.90
N GLU A 55 -29.16 -8.18 14.00
CA GLU A 55 -28.81 -7.38 12.81
C GLU A 55 -28.28 -6.00 13.20
N LEU A 56 -28.87 -5.37 14.22
CA LEU A 56 -28.43 -4.06 14.72
C LEU A 56 -27.11 -4.18 15.48
N ALA A 57 -26.96 -5.21 16.31
CA ALA A 57 -25.71 -5.48 17.02
C ALA A 57 -24.54 -5.71 16.04
N LEU A 58 -24.74 -6.55 15.01
CA LEU A 58 -23.74 -6.78 13.97
C LEU A 58 -23.46 -5.51 13.17
N THR A 59 -24.48 -4.70 12.86
CA THR A 59 -24.29 -3.42 12.17
C THR A 59 -23.39 -2.48 12.97
N ILE A 60 -23.62 -2.35 14.28
CA ILE A 60 -22.77 -1.53 15.17
C ILE A 60 -21.33 -2.06 15.16
N LEU A 61 -21.15 -3.37 15.33
CA LEU A 61 -19.82 -3.99 15.34
C LEU A 61 -19.10 -3.88 13.98
N SER A 62 -19.83 -3.79 12.87
CA SER A 62 -19.24 -3.63 11.54
C SER A 62 -18.51 -2.30 11.32
N TYR A 63 -18.78 -1.29 12.16
CA TYR A 63 -18.06 -0.01 12.14
C TYR A 63 -16.75 -0.03 12.92
N LEU A 64 -16.46 -1.10 13.66
CA LEU A 64 -15.21 -1.24 14.41
C LEU A 64 -14.05 -1.63 13.50
N ASN A 65 -12.88 -1.10 13.79
CA ASN A 65 -11.65 -1.58 13.18
C ASN A 65 -11.27 -2.97 13.74
N PRO A 66 -10.32 -3.70 13.14
CA PRO A 66 -10.01 -5.07 13.56
C PRO A 66 -9.55 -5.19 15.03
N THR A 67 -8.84 -4.18 15.53
CA THR A 67 -8.36 -4.15 16.93
C THR A 67 -9.52 -3.96 17.90
N ASP A 68 -10.41 -3.01 17.62
CA ASP A 68 -11.59 -2.74 18.44
C ASP A 68 -12.57 -3.91 18.40
N LEU A 69 -12.72 -4.56 17.25
CA LEU A 69 -13.53 -5.77 17.11
C LEU A 69 -12.94 -6.95 17.89
N TYR A 70 -11.61 -7.08 17.92
CA TYR A 70 -10.94 -8.06 18.76
C TYR A 70 -11.16 -7.79 20.25
N LEU A 71 -11.08 -6.53 20.70
CA LEU A 71 -11.38 -6.16 22.08
C LEU A 71 -12.85 -6.41 22.43
N ALA A 72 -13.77 -6.08 21.51
CA ALA A 72 -15.21 -6.33 21.64
C ALA A 72 -15.52 -7.83 21.83
N SER A 73 -14.73 -8.73 21.22
CA SER A 73 -14.89 -10.18 21.42
C SER A 73 -14.69 -10.63 22.87
N GLY A 74 -14.00 -9.85 23.70
CA GLY A 74 -13.86 -10.13 25.13
C GLY A 74 -15.16 -9.97 25.94
N VAL A 75 -16.15 -9.24 25.41
CA VAL A 75 -17.46 -9.01 26.04
C VAL A 75 -18.59 -9.65 25.22
N TRP A 76 -18.52 -9.52 23.90
CA TRP A 76 -19.55 -9.95 22.95
C TRP A 76 -18.99 -11.02 21.99
N TRP A 77 -18.45 -12.11 22.54
CA TRP A 77 -17.75 -13.14 21.76
C TRP A 77 -18.56 -13.67 20.57
N ASP A 78 -19.83 -14.05 20.80
CA ASP A 78 -20.68 -14.65 19.78
C ASP A 78 -21.01 -13.69 18.64
N LEU A 79 -21.13 -12.40 18.94
CA LEU A 79 -21.41 -11.35 17.96
C LEU A 79 -20.14 -10.90 17.24
N ALA A 80 -19.08 -10.59 17.98
CA ALA A 80 -17.83 -10.04 17.45
C ALA A 80 -16.95 -11.09 16.74
N SER A 81 -17.19 -12.39 16.98
CA SER A 81 -16.53 -13.48 16.25
C SER A 81 -17.33 -13.94 15.02
N SER A 82 -18.41 -13.23 14.67
CA SER A 82 -19.23 -13.55 13.50
C SER A 82 -18.41 -13.57 12.20
N GLU A 83 -18.49 -14.67 11.47
CA GLU A 83 -17.83 -14.86 10.17
C GLU A 83 -18.25 -13.80 9.14
N ILE A 84 -19.48 -13.30 9.22
CA ILE A 84 -19.99 -12.27 8.30
C ILE A 84 -19.25 -10.94 8.53
N LEU A 85 -19.01 -10.57 9.79
CA LEU A 85 -18.26 -9.37 10.14
C LEU A 85 -16.82 -9.47 9.66
N TRP A 86 -16.14 -10.55 10.04
CA TRP A 86 -14.74 -10.77 9.66
C TRP A 86 -14.58 -10.90 8.14
N ARG A 87 -15.55 -11.44 7.42
CA ARG A 87 -15.56 -11.45 5.95
C ARG A 87 -15.64 -10.04 5.37
N GLY A 88 -16.56 -9.22 5.86
CA GLY A 88 -16.70 -7.83 5.41
C GLY A 88 -15.44 -7.02 5.68
N LEU A 89 -14.89 -7.18 6.88
CA LEU A 89 -13.67 -6.52 7.31
C LEU A 89 -12.46 -7.02 6.48
N CYS A 90 -12.33 -8.33 6.25
CA CYS A 90 -11.34 -8.91 5.35
C CYS A 90 -11.37 -8.26 3.97
N ARG A 91 -12.53 -8.25 3.29
CA ARG A 91 -12.64 -7.71 1.93
C ARG A 91 -12.43 -6.20 1.85
N THR A 92 -12.65 -5.49 2.95
CA THR A 92 -12.43 -4.04 3.04
C THR A 92 -10.95 -3.70 3.19
N TYR A 93 -10.24 -4.42 4.05
CA TYR A 93 -8.81 -4.19 4.32
C TYR A 93 -7.88 -4.90 3.32
N TRP A 94 -8.32 -6.05 2.81
CA TRP A 94 -7.57 -6.91 1.90
C TRP A 94 -8.43 -7.14 0.66
N PRO A 95 -8.32 -6.27 -0.36
CA PRO A 95 -9.22 -6.33 -1.52
C PRO A 95 -9.11 -7.63 -2.33
N PHE A 96 -7.98 -8.34 -2.24
CA PHE A 96 -7.74 -9.57 -2.98
C PHE A 96 -6.86 -10.56 -2.22
N CYS A 97 -7.27 -11.83 -2.24
CA CYS A 97 -6.42 -13.00 -2.07
C CYS A 97 -7.11 -14.21 -2.72
N SER A 98 -6.36 -15.23 -3.13
CA SER A 98 -6.93 -16.40 -3.82
C SER A 98 -7.80 -17.27 -2.91
N ALA A 99 -7.57 -17.21 -1.60
CA ALA A 99 -8.40 -17.89 -0.62
C ALA A 99 -9.88 -17.47 -0.67
N TYR A 100 -10.21 -16.28 -1.19
CA TYR A 100 -11.60 -15.84 -1.35
C TYR A 100 -12.37 -16.64 -2.41
N GLU A 101 -11.69 -17.17 -3.43
CA GLU A 101 -12.32 -17.92 -4.53
C GLU A 101 -12.61 -19.37 -4.13
N ASN A 102 -11.70 -19.95 -3.36
CA ASN A 102 -11.78 -21.34 -2.90
C ASN A 102 -12.50 -21.49 -1.56
N TRP A 103 -13.15 -20.41 -1.09
CA TRP A 103 -13.88 -20.43 0.15
C TRP A 103 -15.10 -21.34 0.05
N ARG A 104 -15.08 -22.39 0.86
CA ARG A 104 -16.24 -23.19 1.25
C ARG A 104 -16.23 -23.24 2.76
N GLU A 105 -17.41 -23.25 3.40
CA GLU A 105 -17.53 -23.49 4.84
C GLU A 105 -16.82 -24.81 5.18
N LYS A 106 -15.58 -24.70 5.63
CA LYS A 106 -14.74 -25.79 6.07
C LYS A 106 -14.56 -25.62 7.57
N PRO A 107 -14.56 -26.71 8.35
CA PRO A 107 -14.44 -26.63 9.80
C PRO A 107 -13.14 -25.94 10.27
N ASP A 108 -12.07 -25.95 9.44
CA ASP A 108 -10.77 -25.37 9.77
C ASP A 108 -10.54 -23.94 9.22
N PHE A 109 -11.58 -23.29 8.68
CA PHE A 109 -11.48 -21.95 8.09
C PHE A 109 -12.36 -20.94 8.84
N SER A 110 -11.75 -19.82 9.23
CA SER A 110 -12.44 -18.64 9.75
C SER A 110 -11.86 -17.39 9.10
N PHE A 111 -12.72 -16.43 8.73
CA PHE A 111 -12.27 -15.13 8.21
C PHE A 111 -11.45 -14.37 9.25
N ARG A 112 -11.68 -14.59 10.55
CA ARG A 112 -10.83 -14.03 11.60
C ARG A 112 -9.40 -14.56 11.51
N ILE A 113 -9.26 -15.88 11.34
CA ILE A 113 -7.94 -16.51 11.16
C ILE A 113 -7.29 -16.02 9.86
N LEU A 114 -8.04 -15.95 8.76
CA LEU A 114 -7.53 -15.44 7.49
C LEU A 114 -7.05 -13.98 7.61
N PHE A 115 -7.80 -13.14 8.30
CA PHE A 115 -7.41 -11.75 8.54
C PHE A 115 -6.04 -11.65 9.23
N LEU A 116 -5.87 -12.41 10.32
CA LEU A 116 -4.62 -12.43 11.08
C LEU A 116 -3.45 -12.95 10.23
N ARG A 117 -3.69 -14.00 9.42
CA ARG A 117 -2.67 -14.53 8.51
C ARG A 117 -2.31 -13.55 7.39
N LEU A 118 -3.27 -12.76 6.88
CA LEU A 118 -2.99 -11.72 5.88
C LEU A 118 -2.15 -10.59 6.49
N ASP A 119 -2.42 -10.20 7.74
CA ASP A 119 -1.62 -9.21 8.43
C ASP A 119 -0.20 -9.71 8.72
N GLU A 120 -0.06 -10.96 9.20
CA GLU A 120 1.24 -11.62 9.38
C GLU A 120 2.00 -11.75 8.05
N ALA A 121 1.32 -12.14 6.96
CA ALA A 121 1.91 -12.22 5.63
C ALA A 121 2.45 -10.87 5.15
N ARG A 122 1.70 -9.78 5.36
CA ARG A 122 2.15 -8.43 5.04
C ARG A 122 3.38 -8.03 5.85
N LEU A 123 3.37 -8.27 7.17
CA LEU A 123 4.51 -7.98 8.03
C LEU A 123 5.76 -8.76 7.60
N THR A 124 5.57 -10.02 7.24
CA THR A 124 6.63 -10.92 6.76
C THR A 124 7.18 -10.44 5.42
N PHE A 125 6.31 -10.10 4.46
CA PHE A 125 6.70 -9.52 3.17
C PHE A 125 7.49 -8.21 3.32
N ASN A 126 7.07 -7.36 4.26
CA ASN A 126 7.74 -6.09 4.54
C ASN A 126 9.14 -6.28 5.15
N SER A 127 9.40 -7.43 5.78
CA SER A 127 10.73 -7.84 6.27
C SER A 127 11.58 -8.47 5.15
N ASP A 128 11.05 -9.49 4.47
CA ASP A 128 11.64 -10.08 3.27
C ASP A 128 10.53 -10.53 2.30
N ALA A 129 10.59 -10.02 1.08
CA ALA A 129 9.55 -10.24 0.08
C ALA A 129 9.39 -11.73 -0.29
N PHE A 130 10.48 -12.48 -0.41
CA PHE A 130 10.43 -13.88 -0.84
C PHE A 130 9.85 -14.76 0.25
N GLU A 131 10.21 -14.48 1.50
CA GLU A 131 9.64 -15.17 2.66
C GLU A 131 8.14 -14.87 2.81
N GLY A 132 7.73 -13.62 2.63
CA GLY A 132 6.31 -13.26 2.67
C GLY A 132 5.49 -13.95 1.58
N MET A 133 6.03 -14.04 0.36
CA MET A 133 5.37 -14.76 -0.73
C MET A 133 5.33 -16.27 -0.48
N ARG A 134 6.38 -16.85 0.10
CA ARG A 134 6.40 -18.25 0.53
C ARG A 134 5.34 -18.53 1.60
N TYR A 135 5.23 -17.67 2.61
CA TYR A 135 4.20 -17.75 3.65
C TYR A 135 2.79 -17.74 3.05
N LEU A 136 2.52 -16.84 2.08
CA LEU A 136 1.22 -16.74 1.41
C LEU A 136 0.85 -18.04 0.67
N HIS A 137 1.84 -18.66 0.02
CA HIS A 137 1.66 -19.93 -0.69
C HIS A 137 1.44 -21.11 0.28
N GLU A 138 2.31 -21.27 1.27
CA GLU A 138 2.24 -22.36 2.26
C GLU A 138 0.92 -22.36 3.03
N ASN A 139 0.41 -21.17 3.37
CA ASN A 139 -0.88 -21.01 4.05
C ASN A 139 -2.10 -21.04 3.12
N LYS A 140 -1.91 -21.29 1.81
CA LYS A 140 -2.97 -21.33 0.78
C LYS A 140 -3.79 -20.04 0.70
N ILE A 141 -3.16 -18.90 0.98
CA ILE A 141 -3.77 -17.57 0.91
C ILE A 141 -3.75 -17.05 -0.51
N LEU A 142 -2.64 -17.29 -1.21
CA LEU A 142 -2.40 -16.85 -2.57
C LEU A 142 -1.94 -18.02 -3.44
N ASN A 143 -2.51 -18.15 -4.63
CA ASN A 143 -2.07 -19.13 -5.61
C ASN A 143 -0.75 -18.68 -6.24
N ASP A 144 0.09 -19.63 -6.61
CA ASP A 144 1.35 -19.39 -7.34
C ASP A 144 1.08 -19.18 -8.84
N ASP A 145 0.26 -18.17 -9.15
CA ASP A 145 -0.07 -17.74 -10.50
C ASP A 145 0.33 -16.27 -10.69
N VAL A 146 0.89 -15.95 -11.87
CA VAL A 146 1.41 -14.61 -12.17
C VAL A 146 0.33 -13.54 -12.04
N GLN A 147 -0.91 -13.79 -12.46
CA GLN A 147 -1.99 -12.81 -12.37
C GLN A 147 -2.43 -12.60 -10.91
N HIS A 148 -2.52 -13.69 -10.14
CA HIS A 148 -2.89 -13.62 -8.73
C HIS A 148 -1.83 -12.86 -7.92
N ILE A 149 -0.55 -13.15 -8.15
CA ILE A 149 0.55 -12.45 -7.48
C ILE A 149 0.57 -10.97 -7.88
N ALA A 150 0.44 -10.66 -9.17
CA ALA A 150 0.41 -9.29 -9.66
C ALA A 150 -0.75 -8.49 -9.07
N LEU A 151 -1.95 -9.07 -9.03
CA LEU A 151 -3.13 -8.44 -8.47
C LEU A 151 -2.98 -8.21 -6.97
N TYR A 152 -2.48 -9.20 -6.23
CA TYR A 152 -2.19 -9.08 -4.80
C TYR A 152 -1.22 -7.94 -4.53
N LEU A 153 -0.08 -7.88 -5.22
CA LEU A 153 0.91 -6.80 -5.07
C LEU A 153 0.36 -5.43 -5.53
N HIS A 154 -0.61 -5.41 -6.43
CA HIS A 154 -1.24 -4.17 -6.91
C HIS A 154 -2.19 -3.56 -5.88
N VAL A 155 -3.06 -4.37 -5.26
CA VAL A 155 -4.17 -3.87 -4.41
C VAL A 155 -3.89 -3.94 -2.91
N THR A 156 -2.91 -4.72 -2.48
CA THR A 156 -2.62 -4.91 -1.05
C THR A 156 -2.06 -3.62 -0.44
N PRO A 157 -2.73 -3.05 0.58
CA PRO A 157 -2.28 -1.80 1.16
C PRO A 157 -1.04 -1.97 2.04
N GLY A 158 -0.16 -0.98 1.98
CA GLY A 158 0.95 -0.83 2.92
C GLY A 158 2.03 -1.92 2.85
N LEU A 159 2.23 -2.51 1.67
CA LEU A 159 3.44 -3.24 1.33
C LEU A 159 4.63 -2.28 1.28
N ASN A 160 5.79 -2.75 1.73
CA ASN A 160 7.03 -2.00 1.67
C ASN A 160 7.46 -1.84 0.19
N PRO A 161 7.65 -0.60 -0.31
CA PRO A 161 8.05 -0.33 -1.69
C PRO A 161 9.35 -1.03 -2.10
N ASP A 162 10.31 -1.14 -1.18
CA ASP A 162 11.60 -1.78 -1.44
C ASP A 162 11.47 -3.29 -1.63
N GLN A 163 10.72 -3.94 -0.76
CA GLN A 163 10.46 -5.37 -0.85
C GLN A 163 9.62 -5.70 -2.08
N LYS A 164 8.59 -4.88 -2.36
CA LYS A 164 7.78 -4.97 -3.57
C LYS A 164 8.65 -4.90 -4.82
N ARG A 165 9.55 -3.92 -4.91
CA ARG A 165 10.51 -3.81 -6.00
C ARG A 165 11.40 -5.05 -6.09
N ARG A 166 12.07 -5.43 -5.00
CA ARG A 166 13.05 -6.53 -5.00
C ARG A 166 12.42 -7.82 -5.51
N TYR A 167 11.15 -8.05 -5.20
CA TYR A 167 10.39 -9.18 -5.74
C TYR A 167 10.09 -9.04 -7.23
N LEU A 168 9.66 -7.86 -7.69
CA LEU A 168 9.36 -7.58 -9.11
C LEU A 168 10.63 -7.62 -9.99
N GLU A 169 11.78 -7.20 -9.45
CA GLU A 169 13.08 -7.30 -10.11
C GLU A 169 13.48 -8.75 -10.38
N ALA A 170 13.16 -9.66 -9.46
CA ALA A 170 13.41 -11.09 -9.62
C ALA A 170 12.36 -11.78 -10.51
N ASN A 171 11.16 -11.20 -10.66
CA ASN A 171 10.01 -11.80 -11.35
C ASN A 171 9.40 -10.84 -12.37
N LEU A 172 10.06 -10.67 -13.52
CA LEU A 172 9.64 -9.70 -14.55
C LEU A 172 8.26 -10.00 -15.14
N GLU A 173 7.83 -11.27 -15.21
CA GLU A 173 6.47 -11.62 -15.67
C GLU A 173 5.38 -11.07 -14.75
N VAL A 174 5.64 -11.05 -13.44
CA VAL A 174 4.74 -10.46 -12.45
C VAL A 174 4.71 -8.94 -12.59
N LEU A 175 5.86 -8.31 -12.87
CA LEU A 175 5.92 -6.88 -13.19
C LEU A 175 5.07 -6.55 -14.43
N ASP A 176 5.19 -7.34 -15.48
CA ASP A 176 4.45 -7.13 -16.73
C ASP A 176 2.93 -7.22 -16.48
N ALA A 177 2.48 -8.22 -15.73
CA ALA A 177 1.09 -8.37 -15.34
C ALA A 177 0.61 -7.22 -14.44
N LEU A 178 1.40 -6.81 -13.45
CA LEU A 178 1.08 -5.69 -12.56
C LEU A 178 0.98 -4.37 -13.34
N MET A 179 1.90 -4.13 -14.27
CA MET A 179 1.88 -2.95 -15.13
C MET A 179 0.62 -2.90 -16.00
N ASN A 180 0.15 -4.05 -16.49
CA ASN A 180 -1.10 -4.12 -17.25
C ASN A 180 -2.35 -3.74 -16.42
N MET A 181 -2.28 -3.81 -15.09
CA MET A 181 -3.39 -3.44 -14.21
C MET A 181 -3.41 -1.94 -13.86
N LYS A 182 -2.29 -1.22 -14.05
CA LYS A 182 -2.21 0.20 -13.73
C LYS A 182 -3.04 1.05 -14.69
N ASN A 183 -3.80 1.99 -14.15
CA ASN A 183 -4.59 2.93 -14.94
C ASN A 183 -3.91 4.31 -15.03
N PHE A 184 -3.54 4.72 -16.25
CA PHE A 184 -2.96 6.02 -16.55
C PHE A 184 -3.87 6.91 -17.41
N CYS A 185 -5.15 6.56 -17.56
CA CYS A 185 -6.08 7.31 -18.40
C CYS A 185 -6.20 8.76 -17.93
N GLY A 186 -6.01 9.71 -18.86
CA GLY A 186 -6.12 11.14 -18.59
C GLY A 186 -4.99 11.72 -17.74
N LYS A 187 -4.00 10.92 -17.33
CA LYS A 187 -2.83 11.42 -16.58
C LYS A 187 -1.82 12.05 -17.53
N PHE A 188 -1.27 13.20 -17.13
CA PHE A 188 -0.16 13.81 -17.83
C PHE A 188 1.12 12.99 -17.62
N LEU A 189 1.93 12.81 -18.68
CA LEU A 189 3.05 11.86 -18.71
C LEU A 189 4.02 12.01 -17.53
N PRO A 190 4.54 13.21 -17.18
CA PRO A 190 5.46 13.37 -16.05
C PRO A 190 4.82 12.99 -14.71
N ASN A 191 3.53 13.26 -14.52
CA ASN A 191 2.81 12.92 -13.30
C ASN A 191 2.61 11.40 -13.18
N ALA A 192 2.21 10.75 -14.27
CA ALA A 192 2.11 9.29 -14.31
C ALA A 192 3.45 8.60 -14.04
N LEU A 193 4.54 9.15 -14.60
CA LEU A 193 5.89 8.64 -14.37
C LEU A 193 6.34 8.85 -12.92
N ARG A 194 6.06 10.02 -12.33
CA ARG A 194 6.37 10.31 -10.91
C ARG A 194 5.62 9.37 -9.97
N ASP A 195 4.33 9.14 -10.20
CA ASP A 195 3.54 8.18 -9.42
C ASP A 195 4.15 6.77 -9.48
N LEU A 196 4.55 6.33 -10.69
CA LEU A 196 5.18 5.02 -10.89
C LEU A 196 6.53 4.93 -10.15
N CYS A 197 7.36 5.95 -10.30
CA CYS A 197 8.67 6.00 -9.66
C CYS A 197 8.54 6.04 -8.13
N ALA A 198 7.60 6.79 -7.57
CA ALA A 198 7.38 6.83 -6.12
C ALA A 198 6.94 5.47 -5.56
N GLU A 199 6.19 4.67 -6.33
CA GLU A 199 5.71 3.36 -5.90
C GLU A 199 6.76 2.25 -6.02
N LEU A 200 7.52 2.24 -7.12
CA LEU A 200 8.38 1.11 -7.48
C LEU A 200 9.87 1.42 -7.40
N LEU A 201 10.25 2.70 -7.41
CA LEU A 201 11.64 3.11 -7.40
C LEU A 201 12.04 3.70 -6.07
N SER A 202 12.93 3.02 -5.34
CA SER A 202 13.64 3.61 -4.21
C SER A 202 15.14 3.68 -4.43
N PRO A 203 15.84 4.61 -3.73
CA PRO A 203 17.25 4.93 -3.99
C PRO A 203 18.23 3.79 -3.69
N MET A 204 17.87 2.79 -2.87
CA MET A 204 18.78 1.70 -2.51
C MET A 204 18.61 0.48 -3.43
N ASP A 205 19.74 -0.07 -3.88
CA ASP A 205 19.86 -1.39 -4.54
C ASP A 205 19.12 -1.57 -5.88
N MET A 206 18.97 -0.50 -6.66
CA MET A 206 18.46 -0.59 -8.04
C MET A 206 19.41 -1.36 -8.95
N SER A 207 18.93 -2.47 -9.51
CA SER A 207 19.61 -3.09 -10.65
C SER A 207 19.51 -2.17 -11.87
N GLN A 208 20.64 -1.90 -12.53
CA GLN A 208 20.68 -1.08 -13.75
C GLN A 208 19.76 -1.61 -14.87
N ASN A 209 19.41 -2.91 -14.83
CA ASN A 209 18.59 -3.57 -15.83
C ASN A 209 17.07 -3.45 -15.58
N PHE A 210 16.63 -3.10 -14.36
CA PHE A 210 15.21 -3.03 -14.03
C PHE A 210 14.51 -1.81 -14.62
N ILE A 211 15.16 -0.64 -14.54
CA ILE A 211 14.58 0.63 -14.99
C ILE A 211 14.24 0.61 -16.50
N PRO A 212 15.13 0.15 -17.41
CA PRO A 212 14.79 0.07 -18.82
C PRO A 212 13.54 -0.79 -19.09
N HIS A 213 13.45 -1.97 -18.45
CA HIS A 213 12.28 -2.86 -18.60
C HIS A 213 11.01 -2.23 -18.04
N LEU A 214 11.09 -1.62 -16.85
CA LEU A 214 9.98 -0.89 -16.25
C LEU A 214 9.45 0.22 -17.16
N LEU A 215 10.35 1.02 -17.74
CA LEU A 215 9.99 2.11 -18.65
C LEU A 215 9.38 1.60 -19.96
N GLU A 216 9.85 0.46 -20.48
CA GLU A 216 9.27 -0.17 -21.67
C GLU A 216 7.82 -0.57 -21.41
N ARG A 217 7.57 -1.30 -20.32
CA ARG A 217 6.21 -1.71 -19.92
C ARG A 217 5.32 -0.52 -19.60
N PHE A 218 5.85 0.50 -18.92
CA PHE A 218 5.13 1.75 -18.66
C PHE A 218 4.72 2.44 -19.96
N SER A 219 5.61 2.51 -20.95
CA SER A 219 5.33 3.22 -22.20
C SER A 219 4.24 2.53 -23.01
N VAL A 220 4.25 1.20 -23.07
CA VAL A 220 3.16 0.41 -23.67
C VAL A 220 1.85 0.68 -22.95
N GLN A 221 1.86 0.65 -21.61
CA GLN A 221 0.66 0.85 -20.82
C GLN A 221 0.10 2.27 -20.90
N PHE A 222 0.97 3.28 -20.90
CA PHE A 222 0.60 4.68 -21.00
C PHE A 222 -0.09 4.98 -22.33
N VAL A 223 0.45 4.46 -23.44
CA VAL A 223 -0.16 4.58 -24.77
C VAL A 223 -1.50 3.86 -24.81
N ARG A 224 -1.60 2.65 -24.25
CA ARG A 224 -2.86 1.89 -24.17
C ARG A 224 -3.95 2.67 -23.43
N CYS A 225 -3.60 3.36 -22.34
CA CYS A 225 -4.52 4.18 -21.56
C CYS A 225 -4.87 5.52 -22.24
N ASN A 226 -3.99 6.04 -23.11
CA ASN A 226 -4.09 7.39 -23.68
C ASN A 226 -4.00 7.37 -25.22
N GLY A 227 -4.68 6.42 -25.86
CA GLY A 227 -4.61 6.22 -27.32
C GLY A 227 -4.98 7.45 -28.15
N ILE A 228 -5.81 8.35 -27.60
CA ILE A 228 -6.19 9.63 -28.20
C ILE A 228 -4.99 10.56 -28.47
N LEU A 229 -3.86 10.38 -27.78
CA LEU A 229 -2.66 11.20 -27.97
C LEU A 229 -1.86 10.77 -29.20
N GLY A 230 -2.13 9.59 -29.78
CA GLY A 230 -1.46 9.11 -30.98
C GLY A 230 0.04 8.79 -30.81
N PHE A 231 0.56 8.72 -29.58
CA PHE A 231 1.95 8.35 -29.34
C PHE A 231 2.18 6.86 -29.59
N ARG A 232 3.39 6.55 -30.06
CA ARG A 232 3.90 5.17 -30.07
C ARG A 232 4.66 4.88 -28.77
N PRO A 233 4.71 3.61 -28.31
CA PRO A 233 5.41 3.26 -27.07
C PRO A 233 6.90 3.64 -27.07
N ASP A 234 7.60 3.51 -28.21
CA ASP A 234 9.01 3.92 -28.35
C ASP A 234 9.21 5.43 -28.16
N VAL A 235 8.27 6.24 -28.65
CA VAL A 235 8.28 7.69 -28.42
C VAL A 235 8.10 8.01 -26.94
N VAL A 236 7.11 7.39 -26.28
CA VAL A 236 6.87 7.61 -24.84
C VAL A 236 8.07 7.17 -24.01
N TYR A 237 8.72 6.07 -24.37
CA TYR A 237 9.92 5.58 -23.72
C TYR A 237 11.05 6.60 -23.75
N VAL A 238 11.36 7.17 -24.91
CA VAL A 238 12.39 8.20 -25.07
C VAL A 238 12.03 9.49 -24.33
N LEU A 239 10.75 9.87 -24.31
CA LEU A 239 10.27 11.00 -23.52
C LEU A 239 10.46 10.75 -22.01
N CYS A 240 10.17 9.56 -21.51
CA CYS A 240 10.42 9.19 -20.11
C CYS A 240 11.90 9.30 -19.74
N ILE A 241 12.80 8.80 -20.59
CA ILE A 241 14.25 8.95 -20.37
C ILE A 241 14.65 10.43 -20.33
N SER A 242 14.14 11.22 -21.27
CA SER A 242 14.42 12.67 -21.33
C SER A 242 13.95 13.38 -20.04
N LEU A 243 12.77 13.02 -19.54
CA LEU A 243 12.20 13.53 -18.30
C LEU A 243 13.05 13.14 -17.07
N LEU A 244 13.47 11.88 -16.97
CA LEU A 244 14.34 11.42 -15.88
C LEU A 244 15.70 12.13 -15.89
N MET A 245 16.28 12.36 -17.08
CA MET A 245 17.53 13.08 -17.23
C MET A 245 17.39 14.57 -16.85
N LEU A 246 16.27 15.20 -17.23
CA LEU A 246 15.95 16.57 -16.80
C LEU A 246 15.76 16.66 -15.28
N SER A 247 15.07 15.67 -14.70
CA SER A 247 14.86 15.57 -13.26
C SER A 247 16.19 15.47 -12.50
N LYS A 248 17.10 14.59 -12.96
CA LYS A 248 18.46 14.48 -12.44
C LYS A 248 19.22 15.79 -12.54
N ASP A 249 19.11 16.48 -13.68
CA ASP A 249 19.78 17.75 -13.92
C ASP A 249 19.39 18.78 -12.87
N PHE A 250 18.09 18.94 -12.61
CA PHE A 250 17.58 19.85 -11.58
C PHE A 250 17.97 19.42 -10.17
N ALA A 251 17.85 18.12 -9.84
CA ALA A 251 18.14 17.60 -8.50
C ALA A 251 19.65 17.64 -8.13
N SER A 252 20.55 17.55 -9.12
CA SER A 252 21.99 17.42 -8.84
C SER A 252 22.63 18.75 -8.40
N PRO A 253 23.18 18.87 -7.18
CA PRO A 253 23.86 20.10 -6.74
C PRO A 253 25.18 20.36 -7.48
N GLN A 254 25.75 19.33 -8.13
CA GLN A 254 27.00 19.44 -8.88
C GLN A 254 26.83 20.21 -10.19
N ILE A 255 25.61 20.24 -10.74
CA ILE A 255 25.30 20.93 -12.00
C ILE A 255 24.91 22.36 -11.68
N LYS A 256 25.84 23.29 -11.92
CA LYS A 256 25.65 24.73 -11.71
C LYS A 256 24.72 25.36 -12.75
N ASN A 257 24.91 24.97 -14.01
CA ASN A 257 24.10 25.46 -15.13
C ASN A 257 23.05 24.43 -15.47
N LYS A 258 21.83 24.65 -14.98
CA LYS A 258 20.68 23.77 -15.25
C LYS A 258 20.27 23.84 -16.71
N MET A 259 19.77 22.73 -17.24
CA MET A 259 19.24 22.65 -18.58
C MET A 259 18.06 23.62 -18.74
N SER A 260 18.18 24.54 -19.69
CA SER A 260 17.09 25.46 -20.01
C SER A 260 15.99 24.77 -20.81
N LYS A 261 14.77 25.34 -20.79
CA LYS A 261 13.63 24.88 -21.59
C LYS A 261 13.97 24.73 -23.07
N ARG A 262 14.72 25.69 -23.62
CA ARG A 262 15.15 25.68 -25.03
C ARG A 262 16.11 24.52 -25.33
N GLU A 263 17.02 24.24 -24.42
CA GLU A 263 17.96 23.12 -24.55
C GLU A 263 17.25 21.78 -24.44
N PHE A 264 16.33 21.62 -23.49
CA PHE A 264 15.50 20.42 -23.36
C PHE A 264 14.73 20.14 -24.64
N ILE A 265 13.98 21.12 -25.16
CA ILE A 265 13.22 20.98 -26.41
C ILE A 265 14.14 20.58 -27.57
N ARG A 266 15.31 21.24 -27.71
CA ARG A 266 16.26 20.92 -28.77
C ARG A 266 16.77 19.48 -28.66
N ASN A 267 17.21 19.07 -27.48
CA ASN A 267 17.79 17.75 -27.24
C ASN A 267 16.75 16.64 -27.43
N THR A 268 15.55 16.81 -26.90
CA THR A 268 14.48 15.80 -27.01
C THR A 268 13.95 15.70 -28.45
N ARG A 269 13.89 16.79 -29.23
CA ARG A 269 13.49 16.71 -30.65
C ARG A 269 14.53 16.04 -31.54
N GLN A 270 15.81 16.06 -31.17
CA GLN A 270 16.82 15.28 -31.89
C GLN A 270 16.56 13.78 -31.73
N ALA A 271 16.09 13.34 -30.56
CA ALA A 271 15.75 11.95 -30.30
C ALA A 271 14.34 11.57 -30.80
N VAL A 272 13.40 12.51 -30.74
CA VAL A 272 11.99 12.33 -31.14
C VAL A 272 11.57 13.48 -32.07
N PRO A 273 11.87 13.40 -33.38
CA PRO A 273 11.55 14.48 -34.32
C PRO A 273 10.05 14.78 -34.45
N SER A 274 9.21 13.78 -34.16
CA SER A 274 7.74 13.87 -34.20
C SER A 274 7.12 14.56 -32.99
N ALA A 275 7.88 14.83 -31.91
CA ALA A 275 7.35 15.47 -30.72
C ALA A 275 7.06 16.95 -30.97
N ASP A 276 5.84 17.37 -30.64
CA ASP A 276 5.40 18.75 -30.73
C ASP A 276 6.14 19.66 -29.73
N ILE A 277 6.48 20.88 -30.16
CA ILE A 277 7.26 21.83 -29.37
C ILE A 277 6.47 22.27 -28.13
N ASP A 278 5.17 22.52 -28.27
CA ASP A 278 4.34 22.99 -27.17
C ASP A 278 4.17 21.91 -26.11
N LEU A 279 4.02 20.64 -26.52
CA LEU A 279 4.05 19.50 -25.61
C LEU A 279 5.36 19.43 -24.83
N LEU A 280 6.51 19.46 -25.51
CA LEU A 280 7.83 19.39 -24.86
C LEU A 280 8.02 20.56 -23.88
N GLY A 281 7.52 21.74 -24.23
CA GLY A 281 7.48 22.89 -23.35
C GLY A 281 6.69 22.62 -22.06
N LYS A 282 5.48 22.05 -22.18
CA LYS A 282 4.63 21.68 -21.03
C LYS A 282 5.26 20.58 -20.17
N LEU A 283 5.94 19.61 -20.80
CA LEU A 283 6.68 18.57 -20.09
C LEU A 283 7.78 19.18 -19.21
N TYR A 284 8.58 20.09 -19.78
CA TYR A 284 9.61 20.81 -19.03
C TYR A 284 9.03 21.61 -17.86
N ASP A 285 7.97 22.40 -18.13
CA ASP A 285 7.37 23.26 -17.12
C ASP A 285 6.84 22.44 -15.93
N ASN A 286 6.26 21.26 -16.18
CA ASN A 286 5.81 20.39 -15.11
C ASN A 286 6.96 19.90 -14.23
N VAL A 287 8.09 19.44 -14.80
CA VAL A 287 9.25 18.99 -14.01
C VAL A 287 9.87 20.15 -13.24
N TYR A 288 9.90 21.34 -13.84
CA TYR A 288 10.42 22.54 -13.18
C TYR A 288 9.57 22.97 -11.98
N VAL A 289 8.24 22.88 -12.08
CA VAL A 289 7.29 23.33 -11.04
C VAL A 289 7.06 22.26 -9.97
N GLU A 290 6.72 21.04 -10.39
CA GLU A 290 6.37 19.93 -9.48
C GLU A 290 7.61 19.24 -8.89
N GLY A 291 8.77 19.47 -9.49
CA GLY A 291 10.03 18.90 -9.06
C GLY A 291 10.24 17.45 -9.48
N ASP A 292 11.08 16.77 -8.69
CA ASP A 292 11.72 15.52 -9.03
C ASP A 292 10.72 14.39 -9.35
N ILE A 293 10.99 13.65 -10.41
CA ILE A 293 10.27 12.44 -10.83
C ILE A 293 10.85 11.21 -10.11
N GLY A 294 12.13 11.23 -9.74
CA GLY A 294 12.77 10.09 -9.10
C GLY A 294 14.16 10.39 -8.54
N THR A 295 14.26 10.42 -7.20
CA THR A 295 15.46 10.84 -6.45
C THR A 295 16.62 9.84 -6.54
N TRP A 296 16.39 8.68 -7.13
CA TRP A 296 17.34 7.57 -7.25
C TRP A 296 18.49 7.85 -8.22
N VAL A 297 18.42 8.88 -9.06
CA VAL A 297 19.53 9.21 -9.98
C VAL A 297 20.73 9.86 -9.24
N THR A 298 20.63 10.03 -7.93
CA THR A 298 21.65 10.60 -7.04
C THR A 298 22.55 9.57 -6.36
N VAL A 299 22.68 8.35 -6.90
CA VAL A 299 23.63 7.35 -6.37
C VAL A 299 25.05 7.65 -6.91
N LYS A 300 25.86 8.22 -6.02
CA LYS A 300 27.33 8.36 -5.97
C LYS A 300 28.06 8.29 -7.32
N SER A 301 28.47 9.44 -7.83
CA SER A 301 29.67 9.52 -8.66
C SER A 301 30.83 8.87 -7.90
N SER A 302 31.36 7.77 -8.43
CA SER A 302 32.62 7.20 -8.01
C SER A 302 33.70 8.27 -8.09
N THR A 303 34.11 8.82 -6.95
CA THR A 303 35.32 9.63 -6.84
C THR A 303 36.22 9.05 -5.77
N SER A 304 37.46 8.80 -6.22
CA SER A 304 38.69 8.49 -5.50
C SER A 304 38.97 7.03 -5.14
N GLU A 305 39.70 6.36 -6.05
CA GLU A 305 40.80 5.49 -5.65
C GLU A 305 41.64 6.19 -4.56
N SER A 306 41.92 5.47 -3.50
CA SER A 306 43.01 5.75 -2.56
C SER A 306 43.73 4.43 -2.31
N PRO A 307 45.06 4.45 -2.15
CA PRO A 307 45.90 3.33 -2.50
C PRO A 307 45.76 2.15 -1.53
N LEU A 308 46.01 0.96 -2.08
CA LEU A 308 46.11 -0.30 -1.37
C LEU A 308 47.12 -0.20 -0.21
N ILE A 309 46.64 -0.10 1.02
CA ILE A 309 47.43 -0.46 2.20
C ILE A 309 47.24 -1.96 2.42
N GLN A 310 48.27 -2.69 2.03
CA GLN A 310 48.47 -4.11 2.28
C GLN A 310 48.48 -4.36 3.79
N ARG A 311 47.31 -4.67 4.39
CA ARG A 311 47.24 -5.14 5.78
C ARG A 311 47.37 -6.65 5.81
N ARG A 312 48.48 -7.08 6.40
CA ARG A 312 48.83 -8.48 6.70
C ARG A 312 47.69 -9.19 7.44
N VAL A 313 47.50 -10.43 7.02
CA VAL A 313 46.83 -11.52 7.74
C VAL A 313 47.40 -11.64 9.16
N ALA A 314 46.53 -11.57 10.19
CA ALA A 314 46.68 -12.30 11.45
C ALA A 314 45.41 -12.17 12.33
N ASP A 315 45.04 -13.30 12.92
CA ASP A 315 44.13 -13.52 14.05
C ASP A 315 42.60 -13.50 13.84
N VAL A 316 42.15 -14.69 13.44
CA VAL A 316 40.88 -15.33 13.81
C VAL A 316 40.61 -15.20 15.32
N ARG A 317 39.43 -14.70 15.70
CA ARG A 317 38.79 -15.01 16.99
C ARG A 317 37.38 -15.55 16.74
N PRO A 318 36.94 -16.59 17.47
CA PRO A 318 35.76 -17.37 17.10
C PRO A 318 34.45 -16.75 17.64
N THR A 319 33.37 -17.13 16.97
CA THR A 319 31.96 -16.81 17.23
C THR A 319 31.50 -17.12 18.67
N PRO A 320 30.59 -16.31 19.27
CA PRO A 320 30.00 -16.62 20.56
C PRO A 320 28.98 -17.77 20.47
N ARG A 321 28.98 -18.64 21.50
CA ARG A 321 28.13 -19.85 21.63
C ARG A 321 26.68 -19.51 22.03
N PRO A 322 25.70 -20.37 21.70
CA PRO A 322 24.29 -20.18 22.03
C PRO A 322 23.97 -20.39 23.51
N TYR A 323 22.95 -19.67 23.99
CA TYR A 323 22.45 -19.67 25.37
C TYR A 323 21.89 -21.05 25.79
N ARG A 324 22.27 -21.50 26.99
CA ARG A 324 21.84 -22.75 27.62
C ARG A 324 20.67 -22.45 28.56
N ILE A 325 19.51 -23.05 28.29
CA ILE A 325 18.34 -23.06 29.19
C ILE A 325 18.71 -23.91 30.41
N ILE A 326 18.57 -23.33 31.61
CA ILE A 326 18.65 -24.07 32.87
C ILE A 326 17.21 -24.22 33.37
N ALA A 327 16.72 -25.46 33.40
CA ALA A 327 15.52 -25.83 34.12
C ALA A 327 15.86 -26.02 35.61
N SER A 328 14.99 -25.50 36.47
CA SER A 328 14.87 -25.87 37.88
C SER A 328 13.42 -25.69 38.29
#